data_AF-A0A428R9D4-F1
#
_entry.id   AF-A0A428R9D4-F1
#
_cell.length_a   1.000
_cell.length_b   1.000
_cell.length_c   1.000
_cell.angle_alpha   90.00
_cell.angle_beta   90.00
_cell.angle_gamma   90.00
#
_symmetry.space_group_name_H-M   'P 1'
#
loop_
_entity.id
_entity.type
_entity.pdbx_description
1 polymer ?
#
loop_
_entity_poly.entity_id
_entity_poly.type
_entity_poly.pdbx_seq_one_letter_code
_entity_poly.pdbx_strand_id
1 'polypeptide(L)'
;MFIVNGPMSLFGNVIPAIEASVEIIMNAIERAELVRAQDGMRGVVEATQEAEDEWVETCKKSLEGTLFNDVKGSWFTGGNIPGKVVGSRAYFAGMKSFRNVAMDATGNTWKGFKPL
;
A
#
# COMPACT_ATOMS: atom_id res chain seq x y z
N MET A 1 9.16 4.50 -8.31
CA MET A 1 8.20 3.71 -9.13
C MET A 1 6.90 3.62 -8.35
N PHE A 2 5.75 3.73 -9.00
CA PHE A 2 4.45 3.61 -8.35
C PHE A 2 3.64 2.48 -8.99
N ILE A 3 2.78 1.81 -8.22
CA ILE A 3 2.00 0.66 -8.68
C ILE A 3 0.53 0.89 -8.33
N VAL A 4 -0.34 0.85 -9.34
CA VAL A 4 -1.80 0.87 -9.14
C VAL A 4 -2.29 -0.58 -9.05
N ASN A 5 -3.09 -0.88 -8.02
CA ASN A 5 -3.59 -2.23 -7.74
C ASN A 5 -2.47 -3.28 -7.59
N GLY A 6 -1.38 -2.88 -6.91
CA GLY A 6 -0.25 -3.76 -6.59
C GLY A 6 -0.52 -4.71 -5.42
N PRO A 7 0.50 -5.47 -4.99
CA PRO A 7 0.42 -6.27 -3.77
C PRO A 7 0.04 -5.43 -2.55
N MET A 8 -0.69 -6.01 -1.62
CA MET A 8 -1.15 -5.34 -0.38
C MET A 8 -2.03 -4.10 -0.63
N SER A 9 -2.64 -3.99 -1.82
CA SER A 9 -3.70 -3.02 -2.09
C SER A 9 -5.01 -3.40 -1.39
N LEU A 10 -5.98 -2.49 -1.36
CA LEU A 10 -7.30 -2.72 -0.78
C LEU A 10 -8.04 -3.90 -1.45
N PHE A 11 -8.57 -4.80 -0.64
CA PHE A 11 -9.56 -5.77 -1.07
C PHE A 11 -10.97 -5.16 -1.04
N GLY A 12 -11.61 -5.03 -2.20
CA GLY A 12 -12.94 -4.45 -2.32
C GLY A 12 -13.32 -4.12 -3.77
N ASN A 13 -14.27 -3.18 -3.95
CA ASN A 13 -14.57 -2.66 -5.27
C ASN A 13 -13.31 -1.97 -5.84
N VAL A 14 -12.83 -2.47 -6.98
CA VAL A 14 -11.55 -2.07 -7.57
C VAL A 14 -11.57 -0.62 -8.07
N ILE A 15 -12.70 -0.11 -8.55
CA ILE A 15 -12.77 1.25 -9.08
C ILE A 15 -12.41 2.31 -8.03
N PRO A 16 -13.08 2.39 -6.86
CA PRO A 16 -12.71 3.36 -5.85
C PRO A 16 -11.36 3.04 -5.17
N ALA A 17 -10.89 1.79 -5.25
CA ALA A 17 -9.55 1.42 -4.76
C ALA A 17 -8.44 1.99 -5.67
N ILE A 18 -8.68 1.98 -6.99
CA ILE A 18 -7.79 2.62 -7.97
C ILE A 18 -7.77 4.12 -7.72
N GLU A 19 -8.93 4.77 -7.56
CA GLU A 19 -8.98 6.22 -7.27
C GLU A 19 -8.17 6.57 -6.02
N ALA A 20 -8.38 5.84 -4.91
CA ALA A 20 -7.61 6.05 -3.69
C ALA A 20 -6.09 5.82 -3.89
N SER A 21 -5.70 4.82 -4.67
CA SER A 21 -4.28 4.57 -4.97
C SER A 21 -3.67 5.71 -5.80
N VAL A 22 -4.42 6.22 -6.78
CA VAL A 22 -3.99 7.33 -7.63
C VAL A 22 -3.84 8.61 -6.81
N GLU A 23 -4.73 8.90 -5.87
CA GLU A 23 -4.60 10.05 -4.98
C GLU A 23 -3.27 10.03 -4.19
N ILE A 24 -2.89 8.89 -3.62
CA ILE A 24 -1.60 8.71 -2.92
C ILE A 24 -0.42 9.02 -3.84
N ILE A 25 -0.47 8.47 -5.06
CA ILE A 25 0.58 8.65 -6.06
C ILE A 25 0.68 10.11 -6.47
N MET A 26 -0.46 10.79 -6.67
CA MET A 26 -0.49 12.21 -7.01
C MET A 26 0.10 13.07 -5.89
N ASN A 27 -0.22 12.80 -4.62
CA ASN A 27 0.39 13.49 -3.49
C ASN A 27 1.92 13.29 -3.48
N ALA A 28 2.40 12.07 -3.78
CA ALA A 28 3.83 11.75 -3.80
C ALA A 28 4.57 12.48 -4.92
N ILE A 29 3.98 12.55 -6.09
CA ILE A 29 4.51 13.32 -7.21
C ILE A 29 4.51 14.81 -6.87
N GLU A 30 3.41 15.36 -6.36
CA GLU A 30 3.34 16.78 -5.97
C GLU A 30 4.42 17.15 -4.95
N ARG A 31 4.63 16.32 -3.92
CA ARG A 31 5.70 16.54 -2.94
C ARG A 31 7.09 16.50 -3.58
N ALA A 32 7.36 15.51 -4.44
CA ALA A 32 8.62 15.39 -5.14
C ALA A 32 8.92 16.63 -6.01
N GLU A 33 7.91 17.15 -6.71
CA GLU A 33 8.03 18.35 -7.53
C GLU A 33 8.31 19.59 -6.67
N LEU A 34 7.63 19.73 -5.53
CA LEU A 34 7.85 20.83 -4.58
C LEU A 34 9.28 20.85 -4.03
N VAL A 35 9.79 19.70 -3.57
CA VAL A 35 11.15 19.59 -3.03
C VAL A 35 12.20 19.81 -4.13
N ARG A 36 11.95 19.33 -5.35
CA ARG A 36 12.82 19.62 -6.50
C ARG A 36 12.91 21.13 -6.79
N ALA A 37 11.79 21.84 -6.69
CA ALA A 37 11.72 23.27 -6.96
C ALA A 37 12.34 24.14 -5.84
N GLN A 38 12.18 23.74 -4.58
CA GLN A 38 12.60 24.53 -3.42
C GLN A 38 14.05 24.26 -2.99
N ASP A 39 14.46 22.99 -2.99
CA ASP A 39 15.71 22.56 -2.34
C ASP A 39 16.77 22.08 -3.35
N GLY A 40 16.47 22.11 -4.65
CA GLY A 40 17.35 21.60 -5.71
C GLY A 40 17.60 20.09 -5.64
N MET A 41 16.79 19.38 -4.84
CA MET A 41 16.88 17.94 -4.65
C MET A 41 16.34 17.16 -5.86
N ARG A 42 16.63 15.86 -5.93
CA ARG A 42 16.23 15.00 -7.05
C ARG A 42 14.73 14.63 -7.08
N GLY A 43 13.97 14.97 -6.03
CA GLY A 43 12.55 14.61 -5.93
C GLY A 43 12.32 13.10 -5.88
N VAL A 44 13.19 12.36 -5.20
CA VAL A 44 13.03 10.91 -5.02
C VAL A 44 12.16 10.68 -3.80
N VAL A 45 11.11 9.87 -3.95
CA VAL A 45 10.23 9.43 -2.86
C VAL A 45 10.23 7.91 -2.87
N GLU A 46 10.75 7.30 -1.81
CA GLU A 46 10.91 5.86 -1.70
C GLU A 46 10.51 5.40 -0.29
N ALA A 47 9.74 4.30 -0.20
CA ALA A 47 9.34 3.75 1.09
C ALA A 47 10.58 3.17 1.79
N THR A 48 10.71 3.39 3.10
CA THR A 48 11.77 2.71 3.87
C THR A 48 11.38 1.26 4.12
N GLN A 49 12.37 0.39 4.34
CA GLN A 49 12.12 -1.02 4.64
C GLN A 49 11.21 -1.18 5.87
N GLU A 50 11.41 -0.35 6.91
CA GLU A 50 10.61 -0.42 8.12
C GLU A 50 9.13 -0.08 7.85
N ALA A 51 8.86 0.89 6.96
CA ALA A 51 7.51 1.26 6.58
C ALA A 51 6.84 0.18 5.73
N GLU A 52 7.59 -0.48 4.85
CA GLU A 52 7.11 -1.65 4.10
C GLU A 52 6.78 -2.81 5.05
N ASP A 53 7.66 -3.13 6.00
CA ASP A 53 7.45 -4.20 6.97
C ASP A 53 6.23 -3.92 7.86
N GLU A 54 6.07 -2.67 8.33
CA GLU A 54 4.89 -2.22 9.09
C GLU A 54 3.60 -2.35 8.27
N TRP A 55 3.65 -2.02 6.98
CA TRP A 55 2.50 -2.15 6.08
C TRP A 55 2.13 -3.62 5.81
N VAL A 56 3.12 -4.48 5.58
CA VAL A 56 2.93 -5.92 5.44
C VAL A 56 2.27 -6.50 6.68
N GLU A 57 2.75 -6.13 7.87
CA GLU A 57 2.19 -6.59 9.13
C GLU A 57 0.75 -6.08 9.35
N THR A 58 0.49 -4.82 9.01
CA THR A 58 -0.85 -4.23 9.03
C THR A 58 -1.82 -5.01 8.12
N CYS A 59 -1.39 -5.38 6.91
CA CYS A 59 -2.19 -6.18 6.00
C CYS A 59 -2.43 -7.61 6.51
N LYS A 60 -1.42 -8.24 7.13
CA LYS A 60 -1.59 -9.56 7.76
C LYS A 60 -2.61 -9.50 8.90
N LYS A 61 -2.47 -8.52 9.81
CA LYS A 61 -3.43 -8.31 10.92
C LYS A 61 -4.84 -8.07 10.43
N SER A 62 -5.01 -7.34 9.32
CA SER A 62 -6.34 -7.09 8.75
C SER A 62 -7.08 -8.36 8.30
N LEU A 63 -6.36 -9.47 8.09
CA LEU A 63 -6.93 -10.77 7.74
C LEU A 63 -7.22 -11.66 8.95
N GLU A 64 -6.59 -11.40 10.09
CA GLU A 64 -6.74 -12.23 11.28
C GLU A 64 -8.20 -12.28 11.75
N GLY A 65 -8.68 -13.47 12.11
CA GLY A 65 -10.07 -13.69 12.50
C GLY A 65 -11.08 -13.73 11.35
N THR A 66 -10.67 -13.51 10.10
CA THR A 66 -11.52 -13.69 8.92
C THR A 66 -11.37 -15.10 8.35
N LEU A 67 -12.45 -15.64 7.76
CA LEU A 67 -12.40 -16.93 7.06
C LEU A 67 -11.43 -16.93 5.86
N PHE A 68 -11.09 -15.76 5.30
CA PHE A 68 -10.13 -15.65 4.20
C PHE A 68 -8.73 -16.11 4.61
N ASN A 69 -8.38 -15.99 5.89
CA ASN A 69 -7.07 -16.45 6.40
C ASN A 69 -6.90 -17.97 6.32
N ASP A 70 -8.02 -18.71 6.36
CA ASP A 70 -8.05 -20.17 6.34
C ASP A 70 -8.05 -20.74 4.90
N VAL A 71 -8.33 -19.92 3.89
CA VAL A 71 -8.40 -20.35 2.48
C VAL A 71 -6.99 -20.60 1.93
N LYS A 72 -6.62 -21.88 1.76
CA LYS A 72 -5.30 -22.24 1.21
C LYS A 72 -5.28 -22.51 -0.30
N GLY A 73 -6.40 -22.87 -0.92
CA GLY A 73 -6.45 -23.27 -2.34
C GLY A 73 -6.74 -22.16 -3.36
N SER A 74 -6.89 -20.91 -2.93
CA SER A 74 -7.32 -19.81 -3.80
C SER A 74 -6.14 -19.08 -4.45
N TRP A 75 -6.37 -18.50 -5.63
CA TRP A 75 -5.43 -17.54 -6.23
C TRP A 75 -5.16 -16.35 -5.33
N PHE A 76 -6.16 -16.00 -4.52
CA PHE A 76 -6.11 -14.86 -3.62
C PHE A 76 -5.03 -15.03 -2.54
N THR A 77 -4.87 -16.24 -2.00
CA THR A 77 -3.77 -16.56 -1.08
C THR A 77 -2.54 -17.08 -1.82
N GLY A 78 -2.69 -17.42 -3.10
CA GLY A 78 -1.65 -17.91 -4.00
C GLY A 78 -1.39 -19.40 -3.92
N GLY A 79 -2.20 -20.16 -3.17
CA GLY A 79 -2.08 -21.62 -3.13
C GLY A 79 -2.80 -22.33 -4.28
N ASN A 80 -3.22 -21.58 -5.31
CA ASN A 80 -3.62 -22.14 -6.60
C ASN A 80 -2.42 -22.60 -7.47
N ILE A 81 -1.18 -22.27 -7.10
CA ILE A 81 0.03 -22.65 -7.83
C ILE A 81 0.93 -23.48 -6.92
N PRO A 82 1.22 -24.75 -7.25
CA PRO A 82 2.15 -25.59 -6.49
C PRO A 82 3.52 -24.92 -6.32
N GLY A 83 4.05 -24.92 -5.10
CA GLY A 83 5.35 -24.31 -4.77
C GLY A 83 5.31 -22.79 -4.54
N LYS A 84 4.20 -22.10 -4.83
CA LYS A 84 4.05 -20.67 -4.52
C LYS A 84 3.75 -20.47 -3.03
N VAL A 85 4.41 -19.49 -2.42
CA VAL A 85 4.17 -19.13 -1.01
C VAL A 85 2.73 -18.66 -0.82
N VAL A 86 2.03 -19.29 0.13
CA VAL A 86 0.66 -18.96 0.52
C VAL A 86 0.67 -17.87 1.58
N GLY A 87 -0.09 -16.78 1.41
CA GLY A 87 -0.14 -15.70 2.38
C GLY A 87 -1.07 -14.55 2.00
N SER A 88 -1.07 -13.51 2.83
CA SER A 88 -1.81 -12.26 2.57
C SER A 88 -1.31 -11.60 1.29
N ARG A 89 -2.24 -11.06 0.50
CA ARG A 89 -1.94 -10.31 -0.73
C ARG A 89 -2.65 -8.96 -0.81
N ALA A 90 -3.49 -8.63 0.17
CA ALA A 90 -4.33 -7.44 0.15
C ALA A 90 -4.61 -6.94 1.56
N TYR A 91 -5.10 -5.72 1.64
CA TYR A 91 -5.58 -5.08 2.84
C TYR A 91 -7.09 -5.29 3.02
N PHE A 92 -7.52 -5.79 4.18
CA PHE A 92 -8.90 -6.24 4.43
C PHE A 92 -9.73 -5.34 5.35
N ALA A 93 -9.16 -4.28 5.93
CA ALA A 93 -9.89 -3.44 6.87
C ALA A 93 -10.84 -2.41 6.20
N GLY A 94 -11.04 -2.52 4.89
CA GLY A 94 -12.01 -1.73 4.14
C GLY A 94 -11.53 -0.34 3.70
N MET A 95 -12.32 0.27 2.79
CA MET A 95 -11.96 1.50 2.07
C MET A 95 -11.67 2.69 2.97
N LYS A 96 -12.53 2.93 3.97
CA LYS A 96 -12.37 4.08 4.88
C LYS A 96 -11.03 4.02 5.60
N SER A 97 -10.67 2.84 6.12
CA SER A 97 -9.40 2.65 6.81
C SER A 97 -8.21 2.77 5.86
N PHE A 98 -8.32 2.21 4.65
CA PHE A 98 -7.27 2.34 3.62
C PHE A 98 -6.97 3.80 3.28
N ARG A 99 -8.02 4.62 3.08
CA ARG A 99 -7.86 6.07 2.82
C ARG A 99 -7.25 6.82 4.01
N ASN A 100 -7.56 6.42 5.24
CA ASN A 100 -6.95 7.06 6.41
C ASN A 100 -5.44 6.80 6.47
N VAL A 101 -5.00 5.55 6.29
CA VAL A 101 -3.56 5.21 6.24
C VAL A 101 -2.85 6.01 5.15
N ALA A 102 -3.46 6.07 3.97
CA ALA A 102 -2.97 6.84 2.82
C ALA A 102 -2.76 8.33 3.15
N MET A 103 -3.75 8.96 3.78
CA MET A 103 -3.69 10.37 4.17
C MET A 103 -2.68 10.62 5.29
N ASP A 104 -2.59 9.74 6.29
CA ASP A 104 -1.63 9.88 7.38
C ASP A 104 -0.18 9.81 6.86
N ALA A 105 0.05 8.91 5.90
CA ALA A 105 1.36 8.68 5.30
C ALA A 105 1.77 9.80 4.33
N THR A 106 0.87 10.29 3.46
CA THR A 106 1.21 11.23 2.37
C THR A 106 0.66 12.64 2.51
N GLY A 107 -0.26 12.89 3.44
CA GLY A 107 -0.94 14.18 3.56
C GLY A 107 -0.11 15.28 4.20
N ASN A 108 0.73 14.97 5.18
CA ASN A 108 1.55 15.97 5.89
C ASN A 108 2.89 15.43 6.39
N THR A 109 2.92 14.19 6.87
CA THR A 109 4.10 13.68 7.61
C THR A 109 5.15 13.07 6.72
N TRP A 110 4.75 12.48 5.59
CA TRP A 110 5.61 11.65 4.75
C TRP A 110 6.35 10.57 5.55
N LYS A 111 5.75 10.14 6.68
CA LYS A 111 6.33 9.14 7.58
C LYS A 111 6.53 7.84 6.80
N GLY A 112 7.73 7.29 6.91
CA GLY A 112 8.09 6.04 6.25
C GLY A 112 8.57 6.20 4.81
N PHE A 113 8.77 7.43 4.31
CA PHE A 113 9.37 7.70 3.01
C PHE A 113 10.71 8.43 3.16
N LYS A 114 11.75 7.95 2.49
CA LYS A 114 13.07 8.58 2.40
C LYS A 114 13.77 8.20 1.09
N PRO A 115 14.54 9.10 0.46
CA PRO A 115 14.66 10.52 0.82
C PRO A 115 13.33 11.26 0.55
N LEU A 116 13.24 12.49 1.04
CA LEU A 116 12.15 13.43 0.73
C LEU A 116 12.76 14.78 0.46
#